data_AF-A0A2S9J047-F1
#
_entry.id   AF-A0A2S9J047-F1
#
_cell.length_a   1.000
_cell.length_b   1.000
_cell.length_c   1.000
_cell.angle_alpha   90.00
_cell.angle_beta   90.00
_cell.angle_gamma   90.00
#
_symmetry.space_group_name_H-M   'P 1'
#
loop_
_entity.id
_entity.type
_entity.pdbx_description
1 polymer ?
#
loop_
_entity_poly.entity_id
_entity_poly.type
_entity_poly.pdbx_seq_one_letter_code
_entity_poly.pdbx_strand_id
1 'polypeptide(L)'
;MGRRNGIIVDYTESAQTHFHFASSVNIGYISGVVLDIFFIVGIALLSVTAIDALGAIASRKFRFNYGYFTVLSFITYFFTGYFLSFVTSLSSVLLLCGMIGIFDGTIGFKIAKRLKPYAGKVNYDEIKHDYSVVLIIFFLAIMVGALGYACTFLVGLK
;
A
#
# COMPACT_ATOMS: atom_id res chain seq x y z
N MET A 1 10.02 -2.39 51.72
CA MET A 1 10.96 -3.43 52.20
C MET A 1 10.18 -4.39 53.08
N GLY A 2 9.79 -5.56 52.56
CA GLY A 2 8.98 -6.54 53.30
C GLY A 2 9.80 -7.80 53.61
N ARG A 3 9.96 -8.14 54.88
CA ARG A 3 10.72 -9.30 55.36
C ARG A 3 9.78 -10.49 55.55
N ARG A 4 9.95 -11.57 54.78
CA ARG A 4 9.47 -12.92 55.15
C ARG A 4 10.63 -13.91 54.99
N ASN A 5 10.91 -14.64 56.08
CA ASN A 5 11.71 -15.86 56.13
C ASN A 5 13.11 -15.81 55.47
N GLY A 6 13.99 -14.91 55.93
CA GLY A 6 15.44 -15.08 55.82
C GLY A 6 16.06 -15.08 54.41
N ILE A 7 15.27 -14.98 53.34
CA ILE A 7 15.75 -14.82 51.97
C ILE A 7 15.49 -13.37 51.57
N ILE A 8 16.56 -12.61 51.35
CA ILE A 8 16.47 -11.34 50.66
C ILE A 8 16.14 -11.68 49.21
N VAL A 9 14.85 -11.69 48.87
CA VAL A 9 14.42 -11.75 47.48
C VAL A 9 14.53 -10.34 46.93
N ASP A 10 15.58 -10.10 46.16
CA ASP A 10 15.84 -8.83 45.51
C ASP A 10 14.91 -8.71 44.29
N TYR A 11 13.73 -8.13 44.48
CA TYR A 11 12.73 -7.96 43.40
C TYR A 11 13.22 -7.05 42.26
N THR A 12 14.33 -6.34 42.47
CA THR A 12 14.97 -5.44 41.51
C THR A 12 15.60 -6.16 40.33
N GLU A 13 16.15 -7.37 40.50
CA GLU A 13 16.73 -8.12 39.39
C GLU A 13 15.66 -8.58 38.40
N SER A 14 14.54 -9.14 38.89
CA SER A 14 13.45 -9.62 38.01
C SER A 14 12.84 -8.49 37.16
N ALA A 15 12.66 -7.29 37.74
CA ALA A 15 12.15 -6.12 37.03
C ALA A 15 13.17 -5.55 36.03
N GLN A 16 14.47 -5.55 36.36
CA GLN A 16 15.52 -5.09 35.44
C GLN A 16 15.73 -6.05 34.26
N THR A 17 15.64 -7.37 34.45
CA THR A 17 15.71 -8.31 33.33
C THR A 17 14.54 -8.17 32.36
N HIS A 18 13.32 -7.93 32.86
CA HIS A 18 12.16 -7.69 31.96
C HIS A 18 12.23 -6.32 31.27
N PHE A 19 12.82 -5.30 31.91
CA PHE A 19 12.99 -3.97 31.33
C PHE A 19 14.16 -3.91 30.32
N HIS A 20 15.24 -4.67 30.54
CA HIS A 20 16.36 -4.82 29.60
C HIS A 20 16.03 -5.74 28.41
N PHE A 21 15.10 -6.68 28.58
CA PHE A 21 14.64 -7.52 27.47
C PHE A 21 13.70 -6.75 26.51
N ALA A 22 12.94 -5.77 27.02
CA ALA A 22 12.06 -4.93 26.21
C ALA A 22 12.76 -3.80 25.45
N SER A 23 14.00 -3.44 25.81
CA SER A 23 14.73 -2.29 25.23
C SER A 23 15.70 -2.64 24.10
N SER A 24 15.83 -3.93 23.75
CA SER A 24 16.65 -4.38 22.62
C SER A 24 15.81 -4.77 21.41
N VAL A 25 14.68 -4.08 21.18
CA VAL A 25 14.10 -4.08 19.84
C VAL A 25 15.17 -3.50 18.91
N ASN A 26 15.76 -4.35 18.07
CA ASN A 26 16.89 -4.00 17.24
C ASN A 26 16.48 -2.86 16.30
N ILE A 27 16.84 -1.62 16.66
CA ILE A 27 16.43 -0.40 15.96
C ILE A 27 16.80 -0.49 14.48
N GLY A 28 17.92 -1.16 14.15
CA GLY A 28 18.32 -1.45 12.78
C GLY A 28 17.31 -2.29 12.00
N TYR A 29 16.74 -3.32 12.62
CA TYR A 29 15.72 -4.17 11.99
C TYR A 29 14.42 -3.39 11.70
N ILE A 30 13.94 -2.59 12.67
CA ILE A 30 12.77 -1.72 12.45
C ILE A 30 13.06 -0.75 11.30
N SER A 31 14.24 -0.11 11.29
CA SER A 31 14.57 0.84 10.23
C SER A 31 14.60 0.20 8.83
N GLY A 32 15.03 -1.07 8.74
CA GLY A 32 15.01 -1.82 7.48
C GLY A 32 13.59 -2.08 6.98
N VAL A 33 12.73 -2.65 7.82
CA VAL A 33 11.33 -2.93 7.47
C VAL A 33 10.58 -1.66 7.06
N VAL A 34 10.80 -0.57 7.81
CA VAL A 34 10.17 0.73 7.49
C VAL A 34 10.64 1.25 6.13
N LEU A 35 11.95 1.15 5.84
CA LEU A 35 12.51 1.55 4.54
C LEU A 35 11.92 0.72 3.39
N ASP A 36 11.77 -0.59 3.58
CA ASP A 36 11.19 -1.49 2.57
C ASP A 36 9.73 -1.12 2.28
N ILE A 37 8.94 -0.82 3.31
CA ILE A 37 7.56 -0.36 3.14
C ILE A 37 7.51 0.93 2.33
N PHE A 38 8.35 1.92 2.67
CA PHE A 38 8.41 3.19 1.94
C PHE A 38 8.82 2.98 0.48
N PHE A 39 9.78 2.09 0.23
CA PHE A 39 10.25 1.79 -1.11
C PHE A 39 9.15 1.14 -1.97
N ILE A 40 8.47 0.12 -1.43
CA ILE A 40 7.38 -0.58 -2.13
C ILE A 40 6.23 0.39 -2.43
N VAL A 41 5.80 1.18 -1.44
CA VAL A 41 4.73 2.18 -1.63
C VAL A 41 5.16 3.26 -2.62
N GLY A 42 6.41 3.73 -2.55
CA GLY A 42 6.95 4.71 -3.49
C GLY A 42 6.93 4.23 -4.94
N ILE A 43 7.33 2.98 -5.18
CA ILE A 43 7.24 2.34 -6.51
C ILE A 43 5.79 2.23 -6.96
N ALA A 44 4.87 1.84 -6.08
CA ALA A 44 3.46 1.71 -6.43
C ALA A 44 2.86 3.06 -6.84
N LEU A 45 3.13 4.13 -6.08
CA LEU A 45 2.68 5.49 -6.39
C LEU A 45 3.26 6.00 -7.72
N LEU A 46 4.55 5.76 -7.95
CA LEU A 46 5.20 6.12 -9.22
C LEU A 46 4.59 5.34 -10.39
N SER A 47 4.30 4.05 -10.19
CA SER A 47 3.72 3.18 -11.22
C SER A 47 2.31 3.63 -11.61
N VAL A 48 1.41 3.87 -10.65
CA VAL A 48 0.05 4.37 -10.96
C VAL A 48 0.11 5.74 -11.64
N THR A 49 0.99 6.63 -11.18
CA THR A 49 1.18 7.95 -11.81
C THR A 49 1.66 7.82 -13.25
N ALA A 50 2.61 6.91 -13.50
CA ALA A 50 3.13 6.66 -14.83
C ALA A 50 2.08 6.03 -15.74
N ILE A 51 1.30 5.06 -15.24
CA ILE A 51 0.18 4.44 -15.96
C ILE A 51 -0.82 5.50 -16.38
N ASP A 52 -1.23 6.39 -15.47
CA ASP A 52 -2.21 7.42 -15.78
C ASP A 52 -1.66 8.47 -16.76
N ALA A 53 -0.44 8.94 -16.53
CA ALA A 53 0.16 9.96 -17.38
C ALA A 53 0.46 9.42 -18.79
N LEU A 54 1.19 8.30 -18.89
CA LEU A 54 1.55 7.69 -20.15
C LEU A 54 0.32 7.12 -20.84
N GLY A 55 -0.61 6.56 -20.08
CA GLY A 55 -1.85 6.02 -20.62
C GLY A 55 -2.75 7.09 -21.20
N ALA A 56 -2.83 8.27 -20.58
CA ALA A 56 -3.57 9.39 -21.12
C ALA A 56 -2.93 9.92 -22.42
N ILE A 57 -1.60 10.01 -22.46
CA ILE A 57 -0.86 10.41 -23.66
C ILE A 57 -1.04 9.39 -24.80
N ALA A 58 -0.87 8.10 -24.49
CA ALA A 58 -0.97 7.01 -25.45
C ALA A 58 -2.39 6.87 -26.01
N SER A 59 -3.41 6.87 -25.14
CA SER A 59 -4.82 6.81 -25.56
C SER A 59 -5.17 7.95 -26.51
N ARG A 60 -4.74 9.18 -26.19
CA ARG A 60 -4.94 10.34 -27.06
C ARG A 60 -4.23 10.21 -28.41
N LYS A 61 -2.98 9.75 -28.40
CA LYS A 61 -2.15 9.62 -29.62
C LYS A 61 -2.66 8.54 -30.57
N PHE A 62 -3.05 7.39 -30.02
CA PHE A 62 -3.43 6.20 -30.80
C PHE A 62 -4.95 5.99 -30.88
N ARG A 63 -5.75 6.87 -30.26
CA ARG A 63 -7.23 6.86 -30.25
C ARG A 63 -7.84 5.55 -29.76
N PHE A 64 -7.26 4.93 -28.74
CA PHE A 64 -7.88 3.80 -28.03
C PHE A 64 -8.41 4.24 -26.66
N ASN A 65 -9.36 3.50 -26.10
CA ASN A 65 -10.01 3.88 -24.86
C ASN A 65 -9.04 3.81 -23.66
N TYR A 66 -8.87 4.93 -22.96
CA TYR A 66 -8.05 5.04 -21.75
C TYR A 66 -8.41 4.03 -20.65
N GLY A 67 -9.68 3.61 -20.55
CA GLY A 67 -10.12 2.64 -19.55
C GLY A 67 -9.38 1.30 -19.61
N TYR A 68 -8.69 0.97 -20.70
CA TYR A 68 -7.85 -0.23 -20.77
C TYR A 68 -6.63 -0.16 -19.84
N PHE A 69 -6.14 1.04 -19.49
CA PHE A 69 -5.02 1.21 -18.55
C PHE A 69 -5.40 0.86 -17.11
N THR A 70 -6.70 0.81 -16.77
CA THR A 70 -7.17 0.39 -15.45
C THR A 70 -6.70 -1.02 -15.08
N VAL A 71 -6.55 -1.92 -16.06
CA VAL A 71 -6.01 -3.28 -15.84
C VAL A 71 -4.56 -3.21 -15.34
N LEU A 72 -3.76 -2.26 -15.83
CA LEU A 72 -2.38 -2.08 -15.38
C LEU A 72 -2.32 -1.54 -13.95
N SER A 73 -3.26 -0.67 -13.55
CA SER A 73 -3.37 -0.25 -12.15
C SER A 73 -3.71 -1.42 -11.23
N PHE A 74 -4.58 -2.35 -11.66
CA PHE A 74 -4.87 -3.56 -10.86
C PHE A 74 -3.65 -4.43 -10.65
N ILE A 75 -2.84 -4.62 -11.71
CA ILE A 75 -1.58 -5.34 -11.60
C ILE A 75 -0.66 -4.67 -10.56
N THR A 76 -0.63 -3.34 -10.54
CA THR A 76 0.14 -2.57 -9.56
C THR A 76 -0.36 -2.82 -8.13
N TYR A 77 -1.67 -2.78 -7.89
CA TYR A 77 -2.24 -3.08 -6.57
C TYR A 77 -1.96 -4.50 -6.11
N PHE A 78 -2.05 -5.46 -7.03
CA PHE A 78 -1.80 -6.88 -6.76
C PHE A 78 -0.36 -7.09 -6.32
N PHE A 79 0.61 -6.60 -7.11
CA PHE A 79 2.03 -6.72 -6.76
C PHE A 79 2.38 -5.95 -5.49
N THR A 80 1.76 -4.79 -5.27
CA THR A 80 1.94 -4.06 -4.00
C THR A 80 1.50 -4.91 -2.81
N GLY A 81 0.32 -5.53 -2.88
CA GLY A 81 -0.18 -6.42 -1.83
C GLY A 81 0.71 -7.64 -1.61
N TYR A 82 1.19 -8.23 -2.71
CA TYR A 82 2.14 -9.35 -2.69
C TYR A 82 3.46 -8.98 -2.00
N PHE A 83 4.12 -7.89 -2.42
CA PHE A 83 5.41 -7.50 -1.85
C PHE A 83 5.31 -6.98 -0.42
N LEU A 84 4.30 -6.18 -0.10
CA LEU A 84 4.07 -5.73 1.28
C LEU A 84 3.81 -6.91 2.22
N SER A 85 3.25 -8.02 1.74
CA SER A 85 3.01 -9.17 2.59
C SER A 85 4.30 -9.70 3.24
N PHE A 86 5.45 -9.62 2.59
CA PHE A 86 6.72 -10.13 3.15
C PHE A 86 7.25 -9.33 4.34
N VAL A 87 6.84 -8.06 4.46
CA VAL A 87 7.43 -7.12 5.42
C VAL A 87 6.42 -6.60 6.44
N THR A 88 5.12 -6.84 6.25
CA THR A 88 4.09 -6.35 7.18
C THR A 88 2.88 -7.26 7.33
N SER A 89 1.99 -6.89 8.24
CA SER A 89 0.75 -7.60 8.56
C SER A 89 -0.33 -7.37 7.50
N LEU A 90 -1.30 -8.29 7.38
CA LEU A 90 -2.44 -8.14 6.47
C LEU A 90 -3.15 -6.79 6.64
N SER A 91 -3.46 -6.38 7.88
CA SER A 91 -4.14 -5.12 8.15
C SER A 91 -3.38 -3.91 7.60
N SER A 92 -2.04 -3.91 7.75
CA SER A 92 -1.17 -2.87 7.19
C SER A 92 -1.14 -2.91 5.66
N VAL A 93 -1.10 -4.11 5.06
CA VAL A 93 -1.17 -4.27 3.59
C VAL A 93 -2.47 -3.69 3.05
N LEU A 94 -3.62 -4.05 3.63
CA LEU A 94 -4.92 -3.55 3.17
C LEU A 94 -5.00 -2.03 3.29
N LEU A 95 -4.54 -1.46 4.41
CA LEU A 95 -4.54 -0.02 4.62
C LEU A 95 -3.66 0.71 3.60
N LEU A 96 -2.42 0.22 3.38
CA LEU A 96 -1.48 0.82 2.44
C LEU A 96 -1.96 0.71 0.99
N CYS A 97 -2.50 -0.44 0.57
CA CYS A 97 -3.12 -0.61 -0.73
C CYS A 97 -4.32 0.34 -0.92
N GLY A 98 -5.16 0.49 0.10
CA GLY A 98 -6.24 1.47 0.09
C GLY A 98 -5.72 2.90 -0.09
N MET A 99 -4.68 3.31 0.64
CA MET A 99 -4.08 4.63 0.48
C MET A 99 -3.55 4.88 -0.93
N ILE A 100 -2.95 3.86 -1.56
CA ILE A 100 -2.52 3.92 -2.96
C ILE A 100 -3.73 4.08 -3.90
N GLY A 101 -4.82 3.35 -3.65
CA GLY A 101 -6.08 3.50 -4.39
C GLY A 101 -6.69 4.91 -4.27
N ILE A 102 -6.65 5.51 -3.07
CA ILE A 102 -7.09 6.91 -2.88
C ILE A 102 -6.20 7.85 -3.70
N PHE A 103 -4.89 7.66 -3.66
CA PHE A 103 -3.96 8.48 -4.45
C PHE A 103 -4.25 8.37 -5.95
N ASP A 104 -4.41 7.16 -6.47
CA ASP A 104 -4.72 6.88 -7.87
C ASP A 104 -6.05 7.55 -8.27
N GLY A 105 -7.12 7.30 -7.50
CA GLY A 105 -8.44 7.90 -7.74
C GLY A 105 -8.51 9.42 -7.59
N THR A 106 -7.50 10.06 -7.00
CA THR A 106 -7.45 11.52 -6.82
C THR A 106 -6.39 12.18 -7.70
N ILE A 107 -5.11 11.99 -7.37
CA ILE A 107 -3.98 12.63 -8.04
C ILE A 107 -3.79 12.02 -9.42
N GLY A 108 -3.82 10.69 -9.52
CA GLY A 108 -3.72 9.97 -10.79
C GLY A 108 -4.80 10.41 -11.77
N PHE A 109 -6.06 10.30 -11.36
CA PHE A 109 -7.21 10.75 -12.15
C PHE A 109 -7.11 12.24 -12.56
N LYS A 110 -6.64 13.13 -11.66
CA LYS A 110 -6.45 14.55 -11.97
C LYS A 110 -5.37 14.77 -13.03
N ILE A 111 -4.27 14.00 -13.00
CA ILE A 111 -3.21 14.04 -14.01
C ILE A 111 -3.77 13.57 -15.35
N ALA A 112 -4.44 12.42 -15.36
CA ALA A 112 -5.08 11.88 -16.56
C ALA A 112 -6.03 12.92 -17.17
N LYS A 113 -6.95 13.48 -16.39
CA LYS A 113 -7.90 14.50 -16.88
C LYS A 113 -7.20 15.71 -17.51
N ARG A 114 -6.12 16.22 -16.91
CA ARG A 114 -5.34 17.33 -17.48
C ARG A 114 -4.71 17.00 -18.84
N LEU A 115 -4.39 15.73 -19.07
CA LEU A 115 -3.80 15.26 -20.33
C LEU A 115 -4.85 14.96 -21.41
N LYS A 116 -6.15 15.02 -21.08
CA LYS A 116 -7.28 14.85 -21.99
C LYS A 116 -7.19 13.52 -22.77
N PRO A 117 -7.31 12.38 -22.07
CA PRO A 117 -7.23 11.06 -22.68
C PRO A 117 -8.36 10.87 -23.69
N TYR A 118 -8.16 9.95 -24.63
CA TYR A 118 -9.24 9.51 -25.50
C TYR A 118 -10.07 8.42 -24.80
N ALA A 119 -11.37 8.64 -24.65
CA ALA A 119 -12.30 7.68 -24.04
C ALA A 119 -13.47 7.31 -24.97
N GLY A 120 -13.24 7.37 -26.29
CA GLY A 120 -14.24 7.04 -27.28
C GLY A 120 -15.37 8.06 -27.33
N LYS A 121 -16.59 7.64 -26.98
CA LYS A 121 -17.81 8.48 -26.96
C LYS A 121 -17.98 9.28 -25.67
N VAL A 122 -17.19 8.99 -24.63
CA VAL A 122 -17.27 9.69 -23.36
C VAL A 122 -16.34 10.89 -23.40
N ASN A 123 -16.89 12.08 -23.17
CA ASN A 123 -16.09 13.29 -23.05
C ASN A 123 -15.49 13.36 -21.63
N TYR A 124 -14.19 13.14 -21.52
CA TYR A 124 -13.49 13.13 -20.23
C TYR A 124 -13.57 14.48 -19.49
N ASP A 125 -13.78 15.58 -20.24
CA ASP A 125 -13.94 16.91 -19.65
C ASP A 125 -15.24 17.01 -18.83
N GLU A 126 -16.29 16.28 -19.22
CA GLU A 126 -17.60 16.24 -18.57
C GLU A 126 -17.65 15.33 -17.33
N ILE A 127 -16.67 14.42 -17.18
CA ILE A 127 -16.58 13.57 -15.99
C ILE A 127 -16.18 14.45 -14.80
N LYS A 128 -17.15 14.75 -13.92
CA LYS A 128 -16.88 15.45 -12.66
C LYS A 128 -16.05 14.54 -11.76
N HIS A 129 -15.10 15.15 -11.06
CA HIS A 129 -14.35 14.45 -10.02
C HIS A 129 -15.31 14.19 -8.86
N ASP A 130 -15.82 12.96 -8.78
CA ASP A 130 -16.76 12.53 -7.74
C ASP A 130 -16.03 11.70 -6.68
N TYR A 131 -16.37 11.94 -5.42
CA TYR A 131 -15.87 11.17 -4.29
C TYR A 131 -16.26 9.69 -4.38
N SER A 132 -17.38 9.38 -5.05
CA SER A 132 -17.81 8.01 -5.33
C SER A 132 -16.74 7.21 -6.09
N VAL A 133 -16.08 7.83 -7.08
CA VAL A 133 -15.03 7.17 -7.89
C VAL A 133 -13.81 6.86 -7.03
N VAL A 134 -13.40 7.80 -6.17
CA VAL A 134 -12.28 7.60 -5.23
C VAL A 134 -12.56 6.44 -4.29
N LEU A 135 -13.78 6.36 -3.74
CA LEU A 135 -14.17 5.26 -2.85
C LEU A 135 -14.19 3.92 -3.58
N ILE A 136 -14.70 3.87 -4.81
CA ILE A 136 -14.67 2.65 -5.62
C ILE A 136 -13.22 2.17 -5.82
N ILE A 137 -12.31 3.07 -6.21
CA ILE A 137 -10.90 2.72 -6.43
C ILE A 137 -10.22 2.31 -5.11
N PHE A 138 -10.55 2.95 -3.99
CA PHE A 138 -10.07 2.57 -2.67
C PHE A 138 -10.43 1.11 -2.33
N PHE A 139 -11.72 0.75 -2.42
CA PHE A 139 -12.16 -0.62 -2.12
C PHE A 139 -11.59 -1.63 -3.11
N LEU A 140 -11.47 -1.25 -4.37
CA LEU A 140 -10.89 -2.10 -5.41
C LEU A 140 -9.41 -2.36 -5.16
N ALA A 141 -8.64 -1.35 -4.77
CA ALA A 141 -7.23 -1.51 -4.40
C ALA A 141 -7.06 -2.39 -3.16
N ILE A 142 -7.95 -2.28 -2.16
CA ILE A 142 -7.99 -3.19 -1.01
C ILE A 142 -8.24 -4.63 -1.45
N MET A 143 -9.28 -4.86 -2.28
CA MET A 143 -9.62 -6.21 -2.74
C MET A 143 -8.49 -6.85 -3.53
N VAL A 144 -7.92 -6.10 -4.49
CA VAL A 144 -6.83 -6.60 -5.34
C VAL A 144 -5.53 -6.78 -4.54
N GLY A 145 -5.23 -5.88 -3.61
CA GLY A 145 -4.11 -6.02 -2.68
C GLY A 145 -4.27 -7.24 -1.76
N ALA A 146 -5.48 -7.52 -1.29
CA ALA A 146 -5.77 -8.73 -0.51
C ALA A 146 -5.52 -10.00 -1.32
N LEU A 147 -5.87 -10.03 -2.61
CA LEU A 147 -5.56 -11.14 -3.51
C LEU A 147 -4.04 -11.33 -3.67
N GLY A 148 -3.29 -10.23 -3.81
CA GLY A 148 -1.82 -10.25 -3.85
C GLY A 148 -1.23 -10.85 -2.57
N TYR A 149 -1.75 -10.44 -1.41
CA TYR A 149 -1.36 -11.01 -0.11
C TYR A 149 -1.73 -12.50 0.00
N ALA A 150 -2.94 -12.90 -0.42
CA ALA A 150 -3.37 -14.29 -0.38
C ALA A 150 -2.49 -15.22 -1.25
N CYS A 151 -1.99 -14.70 -2.37
CA CYS A 151 -1.10 -15.41 -3.28
C CYS A 151 0.19 -15.90 -2.58
N THR A 152 0.71 -15.17 -1.58
CA THR A 152 1.94 -15.61 -0.91
C THR A 152 1.78 -16.87 -0.07
N PHE A 153 0.59 -17.12 0.48
CA PHE A 153 0.27 -18.40 1.13
C PHE A 153 0.12 -19.53 0.10
N LEU A 154 -0.50 -19.26 -1.05
CA LEU A 154 -0.71 -20.27 -2.09
C LEU A 154 0.61 -20.75 -2.70
N VAL A 155 1.60 -19.86 -2.82
CA VAL A 155 2.93 -20.17 -3.33
C VAL A 155 3.85 -20.75 -2.23
N GLY A 156 3.39 -20.83 -0.99
CA GLY A 156 4.16 -21.37 0.14
C GLY A 156 5.33 -20.49 0.57
N LEU A 157 5.23 -19.17 0.32
CA LEU A 157 6.24 -18.19 0.73
C LEU A 157 5.94 -17.59 2.11
N LYS A 158 4.84 -17.99 2.74
CA LYS A 158 4.41 -17.67 4.10
C LYS A 158 3.80 -18.89 4.78
#